data_AF-A0A9W8F1V0-F1
#
_entry.id   AF-A0A9W8F1V0-F1
#
_cell.length_a   1.000
_cell.length_b   1.000
_cell.length_c   1.000
_cell.angle_alpha   90.00
_cell.angle_beta   90.00
_cell.angle_gamma   90.00
#
_symmetry.space_group_name_H-M   'P 1'
#
loop_
_entity.id
_entity.type
_entity.pdbx_description
1 polymer ?
#
loop_
_entity_poly.entity_id
_entity_poly.type
_entity_poly.pdbx_seq_one_letter_code
_entity_poly.pdbx_strand_id
1 'polypeptide(L)'
;MQMALRLHASFRGLGLQTAACAWPVVAQRAGIVMPWRKHTTSSANGHGSQPPIRPGDLRTAASSAQEGYQRYQEATQRRNASALLYVSAFVIFFLGSSYAAVPLYRLLCKTTGFMGTPKTEPTVRDVETLKPLEGHRRLRVKFSGQVSTYLDWSFKPEQRQVSVVPGETALAFFKAYNNSDKPIVGIATYNVLPDQAAPYFNKIQCFCFDEQQLDPREEIDMPVFFFIDPEFANDPLMDDIDTITLSYTFFKASGR
;
A
#
# COMPACT_ATOMS: atom_id res chain seq x y z
N MET A 1 -23.38 9.09 -23.23
CA MET A 1 -23.93 10.46 -23.39
C MET A 1 -23.49 11.26 -22.17
N GLN A 2 -22.56 12.19 -22.40
CA GLN A 2 -22.23 13.35 -21.54
C GLN A 2 -21.56 13.15 -20.17
N MET A 3 -20.59 14.04 -19.95
CA MET A 3 -20.05 14.51 -18.66
C MET A 3 -18.95 13.68 -18.00
N ALA A 4 -17.91 13.44 -18.79
CA ALA A 4 -16.56 13.79 -18.35
C ALA A 4 -16.49 15.32 -18.23
N LEU A 5 -16.57 15.89 -17.02
CA LEU A 5 -16.14 17.26 -16.73
C LEU A 5 -16.29 17.55 -15.23
N ARG A 6 -15.25 18.20 -14.68
CA ARG A 6 -15.07 18.72 -13.30
C ARG A 6 -14.48 17.69 -12.33
N LEU A 7 -13.34 17.87 -11.68
CA LEU A 7 -12.46 19.02 -11.46
C LEU A 7 -11.13 18.43 -10.93
N HIS A 8 -10.05 18.53 -11.69
CA HIS A 8 -8.70 18.59 -11.10
C HIS A 8 -8.15 19.96 -11.47
N ALA A 9 -8.67 20.97 -10.77
CA ALA A 9 -8.11 22.31 -10.72
C ALA A 9 -7.25 22.40 -9.44
N SER A 10 -6.16 23.15 -9.56
CA SER A 10 -5.23 23.52 -8.48
C SER A 10 -4.04 22.59 -8.27
N PHE A 11 -3.05 22.69 -9.16
CA PHE A 11 -1.64 22.75 -8.76
C PHE A 11 -0.89 23.59 -9.82
N ARG A 12 -1.10 24.91 -9.75
CA ARG A 12 -0.23 25.92 -10.37
C ARG A 12 0.54 26.57 -9.23
N GLY A 13 1.86 26.50 -9.28
CA GLY A 13 2.68 27.32 -8.41
C GLY A 13 4.08 26.81 -8.19
N LEU A 14 4.87 26.62 -9.25
CA LEU A 14 6.30 26.96 -9.26
C LEU A 14 6.76 26.92 -10.72
N GLY A 15 7.24 28.08 -11.15
CA GLY A 15 7.34 28.45 -12.54
C GLY A 15 8.45 27.75 -13.31
N LEU A 16 8.18 27.53 -14.59
CA LEU A 16 9.14 27.77 -15.66
C LEU A 16 8.38 28.14 -16.94
N GLN A 17 8.68 29.35 -17.39
CA GLN A 17 8.20 29.94 -18.63
C GLN A 17 8.86 29.28 -19.84
N THR A 18 8.00 28.86 -20.78
CA THR A 18 8.08 29.05 -22.24
C THR A 18 9.43 28.96 -22.97
N ALA A 19 9.54 27.96 -23.85
CA ALA A 19 9.94 28.09 -25.27
C ALA A 19 9.85 26.67 -25.89
N ALA A 20 8.84 26.38 -26.72
CA ALA A 20 8.88 26.61 -28.16
C ALA A 20 9.95 25.76 -28.89
N CYS A 21 9.44 24.82 -29.69
CA CYS A 21 9.97 24.31 -30.96
C CYS A 21 11.47 24.44 -31.24
N ALA A 22 12.17 23.31 -31.34
CA ALA A 22 13.14 23.01 -32.41
C ALA A 22 13.78 21.62 -32.22
N TRP A 23 13.47 20.69 -33.12
CA TRP A 23 14.48 19.76 -33.66
C TRP A 23 15.64 20.57 -34.27
N PRO A 24 16.81 19.97 -34.57
CA PRO A 24 17.40 18.70 -34.13
C PRO A 24 18.82 18.96 -33.54
N VAL A 25 19.64 17.90 -33.36
CA VAL A 25 21.11 17.84 -33.58
C VAL A 25 21.84 17.02 -32.48
N VAL A 26 22.57 16.00 -32.97
CA VAL A 26 23.72 15.30 -32.37
C VAL A 26 23.43 14.20 -31.34
N ALA A 27 23.12 13.03 -31.89
CA ALA A 27 23.55 11.74 -31.34
C ALA A 27 24.94 11.40 -31.92
N GLN A 28 25.99 11.45 -31.09
CA GLN A 28 27.29 10.88 -31.45
C GLN A 28 28.14 10.55 -30.21
N ARG A 29 28.15 9.28 -29.81
CA ARG A 29 29.31 8.50 -29.30
C ARG A 29 28.85 7.29 -28.48
N ALA A 30 28.71 6.16 -29.16
CA ALA A 30 29.00 4.86 -28.57
C ALA A 30 29.53 3.99 -29.70
N GLY A 31 30.86 3.90 -29.79
CA GLY A 31 31.55 3.06 -30.74
C GLY A 31 31.31 1.59 -30.39
N ILE A 32 30.51 0.92 -31.21
CA ILE A 32 30.49 -0.53 -31.31
C ILE A 32 30.68 -0.85 -32.78
N VAL A 33 31.88 -1.36 -33.07
CA VAL A 33 32.35 -1.81 -34.37
C VAL A 33 31.46 -2.98 -34.83
N MET A 34 30.60 -2.74 -35.83
CA MET A 34 29.95 -3.81 -36.60
C MET A 34 30.78 -4.09 -37.86
N PRO A 35 31.06 -5.36 -38.20
CA PRO A 35 31.77 -5.70 -39.42
C PRO A 35 30.80 -5.58 -40.60
N TRP A 36 30.82 -4.43 -41.27
CA TRP A 36 30.20 -4.27 -42.58
C TRP A 36 30.96 -5.14 -43.59
N ARG A 37 30.38 -6.29 -43.92
CA ARG A 37 30.72 -7.07 -45.12
C ARG A 37 30.49 -6.15 -46.33
N LYS A 38 31.58 -5.65 -46.91
CA LYS A 38 31.57 -4.89 -48.16
C LYS A 38 30.97 -5.78 -49.25
N HIS A 39 29.73 -5.51 -49.65
CA HIS A 39 29.23 -5.97 -50.95
C HIS A 39 29.86 -5.07 -52.01
N THR A 40 30.94 -5.55 -52.62
CA THR A 40 31.45 -4.99 -53.87
C THR A 40 30.40 -5.25 -54.95
N THR A 41 29.61 -4.25 -55.30
CA THR A 41 28.86 -4.24 -56.55
C THR A 41 29.87 -4.05 -57.69
N SER A 42 30.40 -5.17 -58.18
CA SER A 42 31.10 -5.19 -59.46
C SER A 42 30.07 -4.89 -60.55
N SER A 43 30.12 -3.68 -61.10
CA SER A 43 29.41 -3.30 -62.31
C SER A 43 30.11 -4.00 -63.49
N ALA A 44 29.64 -5.19 -63.83
CA ALA A 44 29.98 -5.84 -65.08
C ALA A 44 29.03 -5.30 -66.16
N ASN A 45 29.47 -4.28 -66.89
CA ASN A 45 28.93 -3.95 -68.21
C ASN A 45 29.30 -5.09 -69.17
N GLY A 46 28.44 -6.11 -69.22
CA GLY A 46 28.48 -7.17 -70.22
C GLY A 46 27.26 -7.07 -71.12
N HIS A 47 27.45 -6.61 -72.36
CA HIS A 47 26.51 -6.87 -73.44
C HIS A 47 26.51 -8.37 -73.73
N GLY A 48 25.67 -9.10 -72.98
CA GLY A 48 25.34 -10.50 -73.22
C GLY A 48 23.91 -10.59 -73.70
N SER A 49 23.70 -10.95 -74.96
CA SER A 49 22.41 -11.34 -75.51
C SER A 49 21.77 -12.42 -74.64
N GLN A 50 20.66 -12.09 -73.97
CA GLN A 50 19.84 -13.07 -73.25
C GLN A 50 19.28 -14.10 -74.25
N PRO A 51 19.47 -15.42 -74.03
CA PRO A 51 18.79 -16.42 -74.83
C PRO A 51 17.27 -16.35 -74.56
N PRO A 52 16.43 -16.70 -75.55
CA PRO A 52 14.98 -16.68 -75.36
C PRO A 52 14.58 -17.70 -74.29
N ILE A 53 13.93 -17.20 -73.23
CA ILE A 53 13.43 -18.02 -72.12
C ILE A 53 12.37 -18.98 -72.68
N ARG A 54 12.61 -20.29 -72.57
CA ARG A 54 11.63 -21.29 -72.98
C ARG A 54 10.47 -21.31 -71.97
N PRO A 55 9.21 -21.48 -72.41
CA PRO A 55 8.05 -21.47 -71.51
C PRO A 55 8.09 -22.53 -70.41
N GLY A 56 8.90 -23.59 -70.56
CA GLY A 56 9.16 -24.59 -69.53
C GLY A 56 10.00 -24.07 -68.34
N ASP A 57 10.93 -23.14 -68.57
CA ASP A 57 11.83 -22.64 -67.52
C ASP A 57 11.12 -21.66 -66.58
N LEU A 58 10.10 -20.95 -67.06
CA LEU A 58 9.26 -20.06 -66.26
C LEU A 58 8.41 -20.80 -65.23
N ARG A 59 7.87 -21.98 -65.57
CA ARG A 59 7.09 -22.80 -64.62
C ARG A 59 7.97 -23.34 -63.50
N THR A 60 9.18 -23.80 -63.82
CA THR A 60 10.15 -24.32 -62.84
C THR A 60 10.72 -23.21 -61.94
N ALA A 61 10.93 -22.01 -62.48
CA ALA A 61 11.32 -20.84 -61.69
C ALA A 61 10.19 -20.38 -60.73
N ALA A 62 8.94 -20.43 -61.17
CA ALA A 62 7.79 -20.09 -60.33
C ALA A 62 7.58 -21.11 -59.20
N SER A 63 7.69 -22.42 -59.48
CA SER A 63 7.51 -23.46 -58.45
C SER A 63 8.62 -23.44 -57.40
N SER A 64 9.87 -23.21 -57.79
CA SER A 64 11.01 -23.11 -56.85
C SER A 64 10.95 -21.84 -55.99
N ALA A 65 10.49 -20.71 -56.53
CA ALA A 65 10.23 -19.50 -55.75
C ALA A 65 9.10 -19.71 -54.71
N GLN A 66 8.07 -20.47 -55.09
CA GLN A 66 6.93 -20.78 -54.23
C GLN A 66 7.29 -21.74 -53.08
N GLU A 67 8.12 -22.77 -53.34
CA GLU A 67 8.68 -23.65 -52.31
C GLU A 67 9.60 -22.90 -51.33
N GLY A 68 10.41 -21.96 -51.82
CA GLY A 68 11.25 -21.10 -50.97
C GLY A 68 10.43 -20.23 -50.03
N TYR A 69 9.32 -19.67 -50.52
CA TYR A 69 8.39 -18.88 -49.71
C TYR A 69 7.67 -19.73 -48.64
N GLN A 70 7.26 -20.95 -48.99
CA GLN A 70 6.64 -21.90 -48.04
C GLN A 70 7.60 -22.29 -46.91
N ARG A 71 8.87 -22.63 -47.21
CA ARG A 71 9.87 -22.91 -46.16
C ARG A 71 10.16 -21.71 -45.26
N TYR A 72 10.16 -20.50 -45.82
CA TYR A 72 10.30 -19.27 -45.05
C TYR A 72 9.11 -19.06 -44.11
N GLN A 73 7.88 -19.31 -44.58
CA GLN A 73 6.68 -19.23 -43.75
C GLN A 73 6.70 -20.26 -42.61
N GLU A 74 7.06 -21.52 -42.86
CA GLU A 74 7.15 -22.55 -41.82
C GLU A 74 8.21 -22.23 -40.75
N ALA A 75 9.40 -21.77 -41.16
CA ALA A 75 10.45 -21.36 -40.23
C ALA A 75 10.02 -20.16 -39.38
N THR A 76 9.28 -19.23 -39.96
CA THR A 76 8.73 -18.06 -39.26
C THR A 76 7.59 -18.45 -38.32
N GLN A 77 6.69 -19.36 -38.74
CA GLN A 77 5.60 -19.87 -37.92
C GLN A 77 6.13 -20.63 -36.69
N ARG A 78 7.17 -21.47 -36.84
CA ARG A 78 7.78 -22.18 -35.70
C ARG A 78 8.41 -21.21 -34.69
N ARG A 79 9.06 -20.15 -35.15
CA ARG A 79 9.63 -19.09 -34.29
C ARG A 79 8.56 -18.26 -33.61
N ASN A 80 7.48 -17.93 -34.31
CA ASN A 80 6.37 -17.19 -33.74
C ASN A 80 5.59 -18.04 -32.71
N ALA A 81 5.42 -19.34 -32.96
CA ALA A 81 4.78 -20.26 -32.04
C ALA A 81 5.57 -20.43 -30.73
N SER A 82 6.90 -20.60 -30.81
CA SER A 82 7.74 -20.65 -29.61
C SER A 82 7.75 -19.30 -28.89
N ALA A 83 7.85 -18.19 -29.60
CA ALA A 83 7.77 -16.85 -29.00
C ALA A 83 6.44 -16.61 -28.27
N LEU A 84 5.30 -17.01 -28.85
CA LEU A 84 3.98 -16.89 -28.23
C LEU A 84 3.86 -17.75 -26.96
N LEU A 85 4.43 -18.95 -26.95
CA LEU A 85 4.48 -19.80 -25.75
C LEU A 85 5.31 -19.15 -24.63
N TYR A 86 6.47 -18.59 -24.93
CA TYR A 86 7.30 -17.93 -23.91
C TYR A 86 6.65 -16.66 -23.36
N VAL A 87 6.05 -15.83 -24.24
CA VAL A 87 5.37 -14.60 -23.82
C VAL A 87 4.12 -14.92 -22.99
N SER A 88 3.32 -15.89 -23.39
CA SER A 88 2.12 -16.28 -22.62
C SER A 88 2.48 -16.86 -21.26
N ALA A 89 3.52 -17.70 -21.16
CA ALA A 89 4.01 -18.21 -19.88
C ALA A 89 4.48 -17.09 -18.95
N PHE A 90 5.17 -16.07 -19.47
CA PHE A 90 5.62 -14.92 -18.69
C PHE A 90 4.46 -14.09 -18.15
N VAL A 91 3.43 -13.84 -18.97
CA VAL A 91 2.23 -13.10 -18.55
C VAL A 91 1.47 -13.85 -17.44
N ILE A 92 1.28 -15.16 -17.60
CA ILE A 92 0.60 -15.99 -16.60
C ILE A 92 1.39 -16.02 -15.29
N PHE A 93 2.72 -16.12 -15.37
CA PHE A 93 3.59 -16.08 -14.19
C PHE A 93 3.48 -14.76 -13.42
N PHE A 94 3.53 -13.61 -14.11
CA PHE A 94 3.43 -12.30 -13.47
C PHE A 94 2.05 -12.06 -12.85
N LEU A 95 0.98 -12.47 -13.53
CA LEU A 95 -0.38 -12.37 -13.00
C LEU A 95 -0.57 -13.29 -11.78
N GLY A 96 -0.09 -14.53 -11.86
CA GLY A 96 -0.14 -15.48 -10.74
C GLY A 96 0.66 -14.98 -9.52
N SER A 97 1.87 -14.45 -9.75
CA SER A 97 2.71 -13.89 -8.69
C SER A 97 2.06 -12.69 -8.01
N SER A 98 1.46 -11.78 -8.78
CA SER A 98 0.77 -10.60 -8.25
C SER A 98 -0.44 -10.98 -7.39
N TYR A 99 -1.21 -11.99 -7.81
CA TYR A 99 -2.34 -12.50 -7.04
C TYR A 99 -1.90 -13.25 -5.77
N ALA A 100 -0.81 -14.03 -5.84
CA ALA A 100 -0.26 -14.78 -4.71
C ALA A 100 0.46 -13.89 -3.67
N ALA A 101 0.93 -12.70 -4.04
CA ALA A 101 1.62 -11.79 -3.13
C ALA A 101 0.75 -11.35 -1.94
N VAL A 102 -0.54 -11.12 -2.16
CA VAL A 102 -1.48 -10.66 -1.11
C VAL A 102 -1.66 -11.70 0.02
N PRO A 103 -2.04 -12.96 -0.24
CA PRO A 103 -2.16 -13.96 0.83
C PRO A 103 -0.81 -14.31 1.46
N LEU A 104 0.29 -14.31 0.70
CA LEU A 104 1.63 -14.51 1.26
C LEU A 104 2.01 -13.40 2.23
N TYR A 105 1.73 -12.14 1.89
CA TYR A 105 1.94 -11.00 2.79
C TYR A 105 1.09 -11.13 4.06
N ARG A 106 -0.19 -11.51 3.95
CA ARG A 106 -1.05 -11.75 5.11
C ARG A 106 -0.53 -12.85 6.03
N LEU A 107 0.00 -13.94 5.46
CA LEU A 107 0.58 -15.03 6.22
C LEU A 107 1.85 -14.58 6.96
N LEU A 108 2.72 -13.82 6.29
CA LEU A 108 3.91 -13.23 6.90
C LEU A 108 3.54 -12.23 8.00
N CYS A 109 2.58 -11.33 7.78
CA CYS A 109 2.11 -10.39 8.82
C CYS A 109 1.54 -11.12 10.04
N LYS A 110 0.80 -12.22 9.85
CA LYS A 110 0.29 -13.03 10.96
C LYS A 110 1.39 -13.71 11.78
N THR A 111 2.43 -14.24 11.14
CA THR A 111 3.49 -15.00 11.85
C THR A 111 4.55 -14.09 12.46
N THR A 112 4.95 -13.05 11.74
CA THR A 112 6.05 -12.15 12.15
C THR A 112 5.59 -10.94 12.96
N GLY A 113 4.31 -10.53 12.88
CA GLY A 113 3.81 -9.34 13.57
C GLY A 113 4.41 -8.02 13.05
N PHE A 114 4.97 -8.04 11.83
CA PHE A 114 5.62 -6.88 11.23
C PHE A 114 4.61 -5.73 11.05
N MET A 115 4.99 -4.50 11.46
CA MET A 115 4.18 -3.28 11.38
C MET A 115 3.00 -3.16 12.38
N GLY A 116 3.03 -3.91 13.49
CA GLY A 116 2.08 -3.73 14.59
C GLY A 116 0.70 -4.35 14.36
N THR A 117 0.54 -5.20 13.33
CA THR A 117 -0.67 -6.02 13.18
C THR A 117 -0.67 -7.12 14.25
N PRO A 118 -1.70 -7.19 15.12
CA PRO A 118 -1.75 -8.18 16.19
C PRO A 118 -1.79 -9.60 15.60
N LYS A 119 -1.06 -10.53 16.23
CA LYS A 119 -1.11 -11.96 15.89
C LYS A 119 -2.54 -12.45 16.07
N THR A 120 -3.28 -12.58 14.98
CA THR A 120 -4.63 -13.17 15.01
C THR A 120 -4.49 -14.70 15.03
N GLU A 121 -4.00 -15.23 16.16
CA GLU A 121 -4.42 -16.55 16.60
C GLU A 121 -5.96 -16.51 16.75
N PRO A 122 -6.70 -17.54 16.33
CA PRO A 122 -8.17 -17.59 16.43
C PRO A 122 -8.65 -17.65 17.88
N THR A 123 -7.75 -17.67 18.86
CA THR A 123 -8.07 -17.28 20.22
C THR A 123 -8.26 -15.76 20.24
N VAL A 124 -9.50 -15.33 20.01
CA VAL A 124 -10.03 -14.25 20.86
C VAL A 124 -9.67 -14.71 22.27
N ARG A 125 -8.57 -14.21 22.83
CA ARG A 125 -8.12 -14.55 24.18
C ARG A 125 -9.22 -14.02 25.08
N ASP A 126 -10.16 -14.90 25.40
CA ASP A 126 -11.34 -14.58 26.17
C ASP A 126 -10.89 -13.85 27.42
N VAL A 127 -11.47 -12.68 27.64
CA VAL A 127 -11.26 -11.84 28.81
C VAL A 127 -11.48 -12.65 30.10
N GLU A 128 -12.21 -13.76 30.03
CA GLU A 128 -12.47 -14.73 31.09
C GLU A 128 -11.26 -15.59 31.52
N THR A 129 -10.21 -15.71 30.70
CA THR A 129 -8.99 -16.49 31.04
C THR A 129 -7.85 -15.61 31.55
N LEU A 130 -8.03 -14.29 31.58
CA LEU A 130 -7.04 -13.36 32.13
C LEU A 130 -7.03 -13.47 33.66
N LYS A 131 -6.11 -14.27 34.18
CA LYS A 131 -5.75 -14.22 35.60
C LYS A 131 -4.77 -13.07 35.80
N PRO A 132 -5.00 -12.17 36.77
CA PRO A 132 -3.99 -11.21 37.16
C PRO A 132 -2.70 -11.96 37.50
N LEU A 133 -1.59 -11.51 36.93
CA LEU A 133 -0.27 -12.05 37.29
C LEU A 133 0.06 -11.58 38.71
N GLU A 134 -0.38 -12.34 39.71
CA GLU A 134 -0.06 -12.11 41.12
C GLU A 134 1.47 -12.13 41.30
N GLY A 135 2.07 -10.96 41.54
CA GLY A 135 3.50 -10.80 41.75
C GLY A 135 4.25 -9.93 40.73
N HIS A 136 3.59 -9.48 39.65
CA HIS A 136 4.21 -8.52 38.72
C HIS A 136 4.10 -7.07 39.20
N ARG A 137 5.02 -6.22 38.73
CA ARG A 137 5.05 -4.79 39.07
C ARG A 137 3.79 -4.08 38.56
N ARG A 138 3.29 -3.13 39.35
CA ARG A 138 2.12 -2.31 38.97
C ARG A 138 2.53 -1.28 37.94
N LEU A 139 1.85 -1.29 36.80
CA LEU A 139 2.05 -0.33 35.71
C LEU A 139 1.17 0.89 35.95
N ARG A 140 1.74 2.08 35.71
CA ARG A 140 1.01 3.35 35.77
C ARG A 140 0.47 3.70 34.39
N VAL A 141 -0.84 3.64 34.22
CA VAL A 141 -1.50 4.12 33.01
C VAL A 141 -1.88 5.58 33.23
N LYS A 142 -1.30 6.48 32.44
CA LYS A 142 -1.60 7.91 32.43
C LYS A 142 -2.60 8.21 31.32
N PHE A 143 -3.58 9.05 31.62
CA PHE A 143 -4.60 9.45 30.66
C PHE A 143 -4.40 10.91 30.29
N SER A 144 -4.41 11.18 28.99
CA SER A 144 -4.36 12.53 28.44
C SER A 144 -5.46 12.72 27.41
N GLY A 145 -6.12 13.87 27.46
CA GLY A 145 -7.18 14.26 26.53
C GLY A 145 -6.87 15.61 25.93
N GLN A 146 -6.93 15.70 24.61
CA GLN A 146 -6.70 16.90 23.83
C GLN A 146 -7.84 17.11 22.83
N VAL A 147 -8.07 18.36 22.45
CA VAL A 147 -9.08 18.76 21.47
C VAL A 147 -8.42 19.69 20.46
N SER A 148 -8.72 19.52 19.18
CA SER A 148 -8.28 20.44 18.13
C SER A 148 -8.91 21.82 18.30
N THR A 149 -8.19 22.90 17.96
CA THR A 149 -8.68 24.28 18.06
C THR A 149 -9.93 24.57 17.22
N TYR A 150 -10.22 23.74 16.21
CA TYR A 150 -11.40 23.87 15.34
C TYR A 150 -12.66 23.19 15.91
N LEU A 151 -12.57 22.59 17.08
CA LEU A 151 -13.64 21.89 17.78
C LEU A 151 -13.85 22.54 19.15
N ASP A 152 -14.99 23.20 19.34
CA ASP A 152 -15.34 23.94 20.57
C ASP A 152 -15.76 23.01 21.72
N TRP A 153 -15.01 21.93 21.94
CA TRP A 153 -15.26 20.96 23.00
C TRP A 153 -14.25 21.09 24.13
N SER A 154 -14.70 20.81 25.35
CA SER A 154 -13.81 20.51 26.47
C SER A 154 -13.77 19.01 26.66
N PHE A 155 -12.60 18.40 26.52
CA PHE A 155 -12.39 16.98 26.72
C PHE A 155 -11.29 16.75 27.75
N LYS A 156 -11.61 16.07 28.85
CA LYS A 156 -10.68 15.84 29.97
C LYS A 156 -10.86 14.44 30.55
N PRO A 157 -9.78 13.78 30.97
CA PRO A 157 -9.90 12.57 31.76
C PRO A 157 -10.41 12.89 33.17
N GLU A 158 -11.32 12.07 33.71
CA GLU A 158 -11.73 12.16 35.12
C GLU A 158 -10.57 11.77 36.04
N GLN A 159 -9.79 10.77 35.62
CA GLN A 159 -8.68 10.21 36.37
C GLN A 159 -7.39 10.43 35.57
N ARG A 160 -6.39 11.10 36.15
CA ARG A 160 -5.11 11.36 35.46
C ARG A 160 -4.25 10.12 35.32
N GLN A 161 -4.34 9.20 36.28
CA GLN A 161 -3.59 7.96 36.27
C GLN A 161 -4.32 6.86 37.03
N VAL A 162 -4.12 5.61 36.61
CA VAL A 162 -4.56 4.39 37.30
C VAL A 162 -3.39 3.41 37.36
N SER A 163 -3.26 2.67 38.45
CA SER A 163 -2.26 1.62 38.61
C SER A 163 -2.89 0.25 38.44
N VAL A 164 -2.44 -0.49 37.44
CA VAL A 164 -2.98 -1.82 37.07
C VAL A 164 -1.86 -2.84 36.98
N VAL A 165 -2.19 -4.11 37.19
CA VAL A 165 -1.26 -5.24 36.95
C VAL A 165 -1.52 -5.82 35.56
N PRO A 166 -0.50 -6.33 34.84
CA PRO A 166 -0.74 -7.09 33.61
C PRO A 166 -1.74 -8.25 33.83
N GLY A 167 -2.73 -8.36 32.95
CA GLY A 167 -3.88 -9.28 33.08
C GLY A 167 -5.06 -8.72 33.88
N GLU A 168 -4.92 -7.57 34.56
CA GLU A 168 -6.02 -6.88 35.22
C GLU A 168 -6.80 -6.03 34.21
N THR A 169 -8.14 -6.12 34.26
CA THR A 169 -9.02 -5.26 33.48
C THR A 169 -9.34 -3.99 34.27
N ALA A 170 -9.35 -2.84 33.61
CA ALA A 170 -9.61 -1.56 34.24
C ALA A 170 -10.53 -0.69 33.39
N LEU A 171 -11.25 0.20 34.08
CA LEU A 171 -12.17 1.16 33.50
C LEU A 171 -11.71 2.57 33.83
N ALA A 172 -11.58 3.42 32.82
CA ALA A 172 -11.29 4.84 32.98
C ALA A 172 -12.40 5.67 32.33
N PHE A 173 -12.70 6.83 32.90
CA PHE A 173 -13.74 7.73 32.38
C PHE A 173 -13.12 9.01 31.83
N PHE A 174 -13.66 9.47 30.71
CA PHE A 174 -13.38 10.80 30.18
C PHE A 174 -14.67 11.60 30.08
N LYS A 175 -14.59 12.90 30.34
CA LYS A 175 -15.68 13.84 30.13
C LYS A 175 -15.51 14.62 28.84
N ALA A 176 -16.56 14.65 28.05
CA ALA A 176 -16.69 15.53 26.90
C ALA A 176 -17.84 16.51 27.12
N TYR A 177 -17.59 17.78 26.82
CA TYR A 177 -18.55 18.85 26.92
C TYR A 177 -18.55 19.72 25.67
N ASN A 178 -19.72 19.95 25.08
CA ASN A 178 -19.88 20.87 23.95
C ASN A 178 -20.09 22.31 24.46
N ASN A 179 -19.11 23.19 24.24
CA ASN A 179 -19.23 24.59 24.67
C ASN A 179 -20.06 25.45 23.71
N SER A 180 -20.38 24.94 22.52
CA SER A 180 -21.07 25.70 21.47
C SER A 180 -22.59 25.58 21.56
N ASP A 181 -23.27 26.49 20.86
CA ASP A 181 -24.74 26.55 20.77
C ASP A 181 -25.32 25.70 19.62
N LYS A 182 -24.50 24.86 18.99
CA LYS A 182 -24.86 24.02 17.84
C LYS A 182 -24.40 22.59 18.05
N PRO A 183 -25.11 21.60 17.49
CA PRO A 183 -24.62 20.23 17.50
C PRO A 183 -23.32 20.18 16.69
N ILE A 184 -22.31 19.53 17.25
CA ILE A 184 -21.04 19.29 16.58
C ILE A 184 -20.78 17.78 16.57
N VAL A 185 -20.23 17.30 15.47
CA VAL A 185 -19.76 15.92 15.34
C VAL A 185 -18.25 15.90 15.46
N GLY A 186 -17.73 15.04 16.32
CA GLY A 186 -16.31 14.84 16.57
C GLY A 186 -15.91 13.40 16.30
N ILE A 187 -14.66 13.22 15.84
CA ILE A 187 -13.99 11.92 15.76
C ILE A 187 -12.72 11.96 16.61
N ALA A 188 -12.44 10.89 17.34
CA ALA A 188 -11.26 10.81 18.19
C ALA A 188 -10.21 9.88 17.60
N THR A 189 -8.95 10.28 17.69
CA THR A 189 -7.81 9.38 17.47
C THR A 189 -7.10 9.15 18.79
N TYR A 190 -6.51 7.97 18.98
CA TYR A 190 -5.75 7.65 20.19
C TYR A 190 -4.34 7.21 19.85
N ASN A 191 -3.42 7.45 20.78
CA ASN A 191 -2.04 6.99 20.73
C ASN A 191 -1.65 6.38 22.09
N VAL A 192 -0.85 5.32 22.07
CA VAL A 192 -0.30 4.66 23.26
C VAL A 192 1.21 4.85 23.27
N LEU A 193 1.75 5.38 24.36
CA LEU A 193 3.18 5.62 24.53
C LEU A 193 3.71 4.89 25.78
N PRO A 194 4.92 4.31 25.76
CA PRO A 194 5.82 4.18 24.62
C PRO A 194 5.30 3.18 23.57
N ASP A 195 5.69 3.35 22.30
CA ASP A 195 5.20 2.56 21.17
C ASP A 195 5.45 1.05 21.31
N GLN A 196 6.52 0.70 22.02
CA GLN A 196 6.90 -0.69 22.33
C GLN A 196 5.81 -1.41 23.16
N ALA A 197 5.10 -0.68 24.02
CA ALA A 197 4.04 -1.21 24.87
C ALA A 197 2.66 -1.25 24.18
N ALA A 198 2.51 -0.60 23.03
CA ALA A 198 1.24 -0.51 22.30
C ALA A 198 0.65 -1.88 21.90
N PRO A 199 1.43 -2.90 21.47
CA PRO A 199 0.90 -4.21 21.11
C PRO A 199 0.27 -4.97 22.28
N TYR A 200 0.73 -4.69 23.50
CA TYR A 200 0.23 -5.32 24.72
C TYR A 200 -0.97 -4.56 25.33
N PHE A 201 -1.22 -3.33 24.87
CA PHE A 201 -2.30 -2.50 25.36
C PHE A 201 -3.57 -2.75 24.54
N ASN A 202 -4.50 -3.52 25.10
CA ASN A 202 -5.74 -3.89 24.43
C ASN A 202 -6.90 -3.03 24.93
N LYS A 203 -7.40 -2.16 24.06
CA LYS A 203 -8.61 -1.37 24.30
C LYS A 203 -9.82 -2.14 23.76
N ILE A 204 -10.70 -2.58 24.66
CA ILE A 204 -11.85 -3.44 24.31
C ILE A 204 -13.02 -2.61 23.74
N GLN A 205 -13.27 -1.41 24.26
CA GLN A 205 -14.39 -0.57 23.83
C GLN A 205 -13.91 0.79 23.33
N CYS A 206 -14.26 1.14 22.09
CA CYS A 206 -13.62 2.24 21.37
C CYS A 206 -14.57 3.27 20.77
N PHE A 207 -14.71 4.43 21.43
CA PHE A 207 -15.34 5.63 20.85
C PHE A 207 -14.55 6.25 19.69
N CYS A 208 -13.32 5.80 19.41
CA CYS A 208 -12.46 6.47 18.43
C CYS A 208 -12.94 6.31 16.99
N PHE A 209 -13.65 5.24 16.69
CA PHE A 209 -14.00 4.89 15.32
C PHE A 209 -15.38 5.36 14.91
N ASP A 210 -16.19 5.80 15.87
CA ASP A 210 -17.55 6.25 15.62
C ASP A 210 -17.63 7.77 15.78
N GLU A 211 -18.28 8.41 14.82
CA GLU A 211 -18.63 9.83 14.89
C GLU A 211 -19.53 10.07 16.10
N GLN A 212 -19.02 10.83 17.07
CA GLN A 212 -19.78 11.23 18.26
C GLN A 212 -20.43 12.58 17.98
N GLN A 213 -21.76 12.65 18.02
CA GLN A 213 -22.48 13.91 18.01
C GLN A 213 -22.75 14.32 19.46
N LEU A 214 -22.40 15.56 19.82
CA LEU A 214 -22.82 16.18 21.07
C LEU A 214 -23.72 17.37 20.76
N ASP A 215 -24.87 17.41 21.42
CA ASP A 215 -25.81 18.51 21.33
C ASP A 215 -25.26 19.77 22.02
N PRO A 216 -25.86 20.95 21.75
CA PRO A 216 -25.45 22.19 22.39
C PRO A 216 -25.46 22.07 23.91
N ARG A 217 -24.35 22.45 24.56
CA ARG A 217 -24.22 22.47 26.03
C ARG A 217 -24.40 21.10 26.71
N GLU A 218 -24.29 20.01 25.94
CA GLU A 218 -24.37 18.65 26.46
C GLU A 218 -23.02 18.21 27.07
N GLU A 219 -23.10 17.46 28.17
CA GLU A 219 -21.97 16.80 28.83
C GLU A 219 -22.22 15.30 28.87
N ILE A 220 -21.25 14.51 28.40
CA ILE A 220 -21.33 13.05 28.43
C ILE A 220 -20.07 12.43 29.05
N ASP A 221 -20.27 11.34 29.79
CA ASP A 221 -19.21 10.48 30.30
C ASP A 221 -18.91 9.37 29.28
N MET A 222 -17.66 9.28 28.85
CA MET A 222 -17.17 8.31 27.88
C MET A 222 -16.29 7.25 28.58
N PRO A 223 -16.84 6.06 28.91
CA PRO A 223 -16.10 4.97 29.54
C PRO A 223 -15.14 4.23 28.60
N VAL A 224 -13.86 4.16 28.95
CA VAL A 224 -12.84 3.40 28.24
C VAL A 224 -12.48 2.16 29.03
N PHE A 225 -12.82 0.99 28.49
CA PHE A 225 -12.46 -0.31 29.05
C PHE A 225 -11.20 -0.86 28.37
N PHE A 226 -10.18 -1.19 29.16
CA PHE A 226 -8.89 -1.65 28.68
C PHE A 226 -8.26 -2.68 29.62
N PHE A 227 -7.30 -3.43 29.10
CA PHE A 227 -6.41 -4.29 29.87
C PHE A 227 -5.02 -4.31 29.25
N ILE A 228 -4.04 -4.75 30.02
CA ILE A 228 -2.67 -4.98 29.55
C ILE A 228 -2.48 -6.49 29.45
N ASP A 229 -2.03 -6.98 28.30
CA ASP A 229 -1.78 -8.41 28.08
C ASP A 229 -0.72 -8.92 29.06
N PRO A 230 -0.94 -10.06 29.75
CA PRO A 230 0.07 -10.68 30.61
C PRO A 230 1.39 -11.00 29.90
N GLU A 231 1.43 -11.15 28.57
CA GLU A 231 2.68 -11.33 27.83
C GLU A 231 3.65 -10.14 27.97
N PHE A 232 3.15 -8.95 28.36
CA PHE A 232 4.00 -7.80 28.70
C PHE A 232 5.05 -8.13 29.76
N ALA A 233 4.71 -9.02 30.70
CA ALA A 233 5.59 -9.44 31.77
C ALA A 233 6.72 -10.38 31.32
N ASN A 234 6.56 -11.04 30.18
CA ASN A 234 7.51 -12.04 29.67
C ASN A 234 8.50 -11.46 28.65
N ASP A 235 8.29 -10.23 28.18
CA ASP A 235 9.16 -9.57 27.20
C ASP A 235 10.25 -8.74 27.89
N PRO A 236 11.55 -9.07 27.72
CA PRO A 236 12.66 -8.29 28.28
C PRO A 236 12.70 -6.84 27.82
N LEU A 237 12.16 -6.50 26.65
CA LEU A 237 12.09 -5.12 26.16
C LEU A 237 11.12 -4.25 26.96
N MET A 238 10.19 -4.89 27.67
CA MET A 238 9.21 -4.21 28.50
C MET A 238 9.72 -3.97 29.93
N ASP A 239 10.87 -4.50 30.33
CA ASP A 239 11.32 -4.48 31.73
C ASP A 239 11.54 -3.07 32.32
N ASP A 240 11.91 -2.11 31.48
CA ASP A 240 12.12 -0.71 31.91
C ASP A 240 10.86 0.17 31.78
N ILE A 241 9.75 -0.39 31.29
CA ILE A 241 8.51 0.36 31.05
C ILE A 241 7.57 0.21 32.25
N ASP A 242 7.48 1.26 33.06
CA ASP A 242 6.55 1.33 34.21
C ASP A 242 5.34 2.22 33.96
N THR A 243 5.38 3.03 32.89
CA THR A 243 4.39 4.06 32.65
C THR A 243 3.95 4.04 31.20
N ILE A 244 2.66 3.79 31.01
CA ILE A 244 2.01 3.80 29.70
C ILE A 244 1.09 5.01 29.66
N THR A 245 1.16 5.82 28.60
CA THR A 245 0.30 6.98 28.44
C THR A 245 -0.66 6.73 27.30
N LEU A 246 -1.95 6.75 27.62
CA LEU A 246 -3.04 6.72 26.65
C LEU A 246 -3.48 8.16 26.38
N SER A 247 -3.18 8.64 25.17
CA SER A 247 -3.51 10.00 24.75
C SER A 247 -4.61 9.98 23.69
N TYR A 248 -5.68 10.73 23.92
CA TYR A 248 -6.75 10.95 22.96
C TYR A 248 -6.71 12.36 22.42
N THR A 249 -7.00 12.50 21.13
CA THR A 249 -7.19 13.81 20.48
C THR A 249 -8.48 13.80 19.68
N PHE A 250 -9.37 14.75 19.97
CA PHE A 250 -10.61 14.95 19.22
C PHE A 250 -10.43 15.96 18.09
N PHE A 251 -10.97 15.59 16.93
CA PHE A 251 -11.03 16.42 15.73
C PHE A 251 -12.48 16.63 15.32
N LYS A 252 -12.77 17.79 14.74
CA LYS A 252 -14.07 18.06 14.15
C LYS A 252 -14.26 17.18 12.92
N ALA A 253 -15.30 16.36 12.92
CA ALA A 253 -15.73 15.65 11.72
C ALA A 253 -16.53 16.64 10.86
N SER A 254 -15.99 17.00 9.69
CA SER A 254 -16.78 17.72 8.68
C SER A 254 -17.67 16.69 8.00
N GLY A 255 -18.89 16.52 8.52
CA GLY A 255 -19.92 15.67 7.90
C GLY A 255 -20.11 16.00 6.41
N ARG A 256 -20.37 14.96 5.63
CA ARG A 256 -20.57 15.01 4.18
C ARG A 256 -22.00 15.39 3.82
#